data_AF-A0A1X7SZ51-F1
#
_entry.id   AF-A0A1X7SZ51-F1
#
_cell.length_a   1.000
_cell.length_b   1.000
_cell.length_c   1.000
_cell.angle_alpha   90.00
_cell.angle_beta   90.00
_cell.angle_gamma   90.00
#
_symmetry.space_group_name_H-M   'P 1'
#
loop_
_entity.id
_entity.type
_entity.pdbx_description
1 polymer ?
#
loop_
_entity_poly.entity_id
_entity_poly.type
_entity_poly.pdbx_seq_one_letter_code
_entity_poly.pdbx_strand_id
1 'polypeptide(L)'
;MSVPWQPEPSALHQIVQLLKESQHSNNETQRTVHERLQTLNQFPDFNSYLAYVMVHLKSEDEPTRSVAGLILKNNVREYYLR
;
A
#
# COMPACT_ATOMS: atom_id res chain seq x y z
N MET A 1 23.20 -13.00 9.59
CA MET A 1 21.81 -12.80 10.04
C MET A 1 21.21 -11.71 9.17
N SER A 2 20.10 -11.97 8.48
CA SER A 2 19.41 -10.92 7.71
C SER A 2 18.75 -9.94 8.67
N VAL A 3 18.92 -8.65 8.44
CA VAL A 3 18.21 -7.61 9.19
C VAL A 3 16.71 -7.79 8.94
N PRO A 4 15.85 -7.85 9.97
CA PRO A 4 14.42 -7.91 9.77
C PRO A 4 13.95 -6.65 9.04
N TRP A 5 13.06 -6.82 8.07
CA TRP A 5 12.50 -5.68 7.34
C TRP A 5 11.83 -4.69 8.30
N GLN A 6 12.02 -3.40 8.06
CA GLN A 6 11.37 -2.32 8.79
C GLN A 6 10.95 -1.24 7.80
N PRO A 7 9.78 -0.60 8.00
CA PRO A 7 9.34 0.47 7.13
C PRO A 7 10.24 1.70 7.30
N GLU A 8 10.66 2.28 6.20
CA GLU A 8 11.29 3.59 6.21
C GLU A 8 10.19 4.65 6.45
N PRO A 9 10.36 5.56 7.44
CA PRO A 9 9.30 6.49 7.84
C PRO A 9 8.77 7.39 6.72
N SER A 10 9.63 7.90 5.84
CA SER A 10 9.23 8.81 4.76
C SER A 10 8.43 8.08 3.67
N ALA A 11 8.83 6.86 3.32
CA ALA A 11 8.14 5.99 2.38
C ALA A 11 6.80 5.53 2.96
N LEU A 12 6.77 5.18 4.25
CA LEU A 12 5.53 4.82 4.94
C LEU A 12 4.51 5.97 4.88
N HIS A 13 4.94 7.20 5.15
CA HIS A 13 4.08 8.37 5.06
C HIS A 13 3.51 8.57 3.65
N GLN A 14 4.34 8.43 2.61
CA GLN A 14 3.90 8.54 1.21
C GLN A 14 2.88 7.46 0.84
N ILE A 15 3.09 6.22 1.29
CA ILE A 15 2.17 5.11 1.04
C ILE A 15 0.83 5.36 1.74
N VAL A 16 0.85 5.79 3.00
CA VAL A 16 -0.39 6.16 3.73
C VAL A 16 -1.13 7.28 3.01
N GLN A 17 -0.43 8.30 2.52
CA GLN A 17 -1.04 9.38 1.75
C GLN A 17 -1.66 8.86 0.46
N LEU A 18 -0.97 7.99 -0.29
CA LEU A 18 -1.50 7.37 -1.51
C LEU A 18 -2.77 6.54 -1.22
N LEU A 19 -2.77 5.78 -0.12
CA LEU A 19 -3.94 5.00 0.31
C LEU A 19 -5.13 5.91 0.65
N LYS A 20 -4.90 7.08 1.25
CA LYS A 20 -5.94 8.09 1.48
C LYS A 20 -6.44 8.69 0.17
N GLU A 21 -5.52 9.06 -0.73
CA GLU A 21 -5.83 9.57 -2.07
C GLU A 21 -6.73 8.59 -2.85
N SER A 22 -6.46 7.29 -2.75
CA SER A 22 -7.22 6.24 -3.44
C SER A 22 -8.70 6.12 -3.03
N GLN A 23 -9.07 6.71 -1.89
CA GLN A 23 -10.44 6.68 -1.37
C GLN A 23 -11.32 7.81 -1.93
N HIS A 24 -10.73 8.84 -2.56
CA HIS A 24 -11.48 9.97 -3.12
C HIS A 24 -12.06 9.65 -4.50
N SER A 25 -13.29 10.10 -4.77
CA SER A 25 -14.00 9.84 -6.03
C SER A 25 -13.61 10.78 -7.20
N ASN A 26 -12.50 11.51 -7.11
CA ASN A 26 -12.04 12.40 -8.18
C ASN A 26 -11.32 11.59 -9.28
N ASN A 27 -11.81 11.69 -10.52
CA ASN A 27 -11.26 10.99 -11.68
C ASN A 27 -9.77 11.29 -11.93
N GLU A 28 -9.33 12.54 -11.75
CA GLU A 28 -7.93 12.91 -11.95
C GLU A 28 -7.04 12.27 -10.87
N THR A 29 -7.45 12.37 -9.61
CA THR A 29 -6.76 11.73 -8.48
C THR A 29 -6.70 10.22 -8.65
N GLN A 30 -7.79 9.58 -9.07
CA GLN A 30 -7.83 8.13 -9.30
C GLN A 30 -6.84 7.67 -10.37
N ARG A 31 -6.70 8.44 -11.47
CA ARG A 31 -5.69 8.15 -12.50
C ARG A 31 -4.28 8.23 -11.94
N THR A 32 -3.94 9.32 -11.25
CA THR A 32 -2.61 9.49 -10.65
C THR A 32 -2.31 8.41 -9.62
N VAL A 33 -3.29 8.05 -8.78
CA VAL A 33 -3.17 6.96 -7.81
C VAL A 33 -2.88 5.64 -8.51
N HIS A 34 -3.60 5.34 -9.60
CA HIS A 34 -3.41 4.10 -10.36
C HIS A 34 -2.00 3.99 -10.94
N GLU A 35 -1.51 5.03 -11.60
CA GLU A 35 -0.16 5.08 -12.18
C GLU A 35 0.93 4.89 -11.10
N ARG A 36 0.74 5.50 -9.92
CA ARG A 36 1.63 5.32 -8.77
C ARG A 36 1.61 3.90 -8.22
N LEU A 37 0.42 3.31 -8.06
CA LEU A 37 0.28 1.92 -7.58
C LEU A 37 0.93 0.93 -8.55
N GLN A 38 0.78 1.12 -9.87
CA GLN A 38 1.45 0.29 -10.87
C GLN A 38 2.97 0.36 -10.76
N THR A 39 3.51 1.55 -10.50
CA THR A 39 4.95 1.75 -10.28
C THR A 39 5.40 1.05 -9.00
N LEU A 40 4.66 1.22 -7.90
CA LEU A 40 4.98 0.62 -6.60
C LEU A 40 4.89 -0.91 -6.62
N ASN A 41 3.97 -1.49 -7.39
CA ASN A 41 3.84 -2.94 -7.55
C ASN A 41 5.08 -3.62 -8.17
N GLN A 42 5.98 -2.87 -8.81
CA GLN A 42 7.25 -3.39 -9.30
C GLN A 42 8.27 -3.64 -8.17
N PHE A 43 8.05 -3.04 -6.99
CA PHE A 43 8.91 -3.19 -5.83
C PHE A 43 8.33 -4.25 -4.88
N PRO A 44 9.03 -5.37 -4.64
CA PRO A 44 8.56 -6.42 -3.73
C PRO A 44 8.26 -5.90 -2.32
N ASP A 45 9.03 -4.90 -1.90
CA ASP A 45 8.94 -4.27 -0.58
C ASP A 45 7.61 -3.55 -0.35
N PHE A 46 6.93 -3.13 -1.43
CA PHE A 46 5.64 -2.48 -1.34
C PHE A 46 4.60 -3.35 -0.63
N ASN A 47 4.61 -4.67 -0.87
CA ASN A 47 3.69 -5.59 -0.18
C ASN A 47 3.97 -5.66 1.33
N SER A 48 5.23 -5.50 1.76
CA SER A 48 5.60 -5.41 3.18
C SER A 48 5.02 -4.15 3.82
N TYR A 49 5.07 -3.00 3.11
CA TYR A 49 4.41 -1.78 3.59
C TYR A 49 2.89 -1.93 3.70
N LEU A 50 2.23 -2.53 2.70
CA LEU A 50 0.78 -2.76 2.75
C LEU A 50 0.40 -3.65 3.94
N ALA A 51 1.16 -4.72 4.18
CA ALA A 51 0.98 -5.59 5.34
C ALA A 51 1.20 -4.85 6.66
N TYR A 52 2.24 -4.00 6.72
CA TYR A 52 2.53 -3.19 7.90
C TYR A 52 1.40 -2.21 8.23
N VAL A 53 0.89 -1.48 7.22
CA VAL A 53 -0.25 -0.55 7.39
C VAL A 53 -1.49 -1.33 7.84
N MET A 54 -1.80 -2.46 7.20
CA MET A 54 -2.96 -3.29 7.54
C MET A 54 -2.88 -3.83 8.98
N VAL A 55 -1.73 -4.35 9.42
CA VAL A 55 -1.61 -5.11 10.67
C VAL A 55 -1.14 -4.25 11.84
N HIS A 56 -0.08 -3.46 11.65
CA HIS A 56 0.66 -2.80 12.73
C HIS A 56 0.31 -1.33 12.94
N LEU A 57 -0.06 -0.60 11.90
CA LEU A 57 -0.27 0.85 11.98
C LEU A 57 -1.67 1.21 12.53
N LYS A 58 -1.91 0.92 13.83
CA LYS A 58 -3.20 1.15 14.50
C LYS A 58 -3.59 2.62 14.67
N SER A 59 -2.66 3.54 14.44
CA SER A 59 -2.91 4.99 14.46
C SER A 59 -3.70 5.46 13.24
N GLU A 60 -3.67 4.71 12.13
CA GLU A 60 -4.46 5.02 10.94
C GLU A 60 -5.89 4.48 11.07
N ASP A 61 -6.79 5.14 10.37
CA ASP A 61 -8.21 4.82 10.35
C ASP A 61 -8.49 3.49 9.65
N GLU A 62 -9.59 2.85 10.05
CA GLU A 62 -10.01 1.55 9.51
C GLU A 62 -10.18 1.53 7.97
N PRO A 63 -10.74 2.57 7.32
CA PRO A 63 -10.80 2.66 5.86
C PRO A 63 -9.43 2.53 5.19
N THR A 64 -8.45 3.35 5.60
CA THR A 64 -7.09 3.32 5.04
C THR A 64 -6.42 1.95 5.23
N ARG A 65 -6.54 1.36 6.42
CA ARG A 65 -6.00 0.02 6.70
C ARG A 65 -6.68 -1.08 5.87
N SER A 66 -7.98 -0.96 5.64
CA SER A 66 -8.75 -1.90 4.84
C SER A 66 -8.37 -1.84 3.35
N VAL A 67 -8.16 -0.64 2.81
CA VAL A 67 -7.66 -0.46 1.44
C VAL A 67 -6.27 -1.08 1.28
N ALA A 68 -5.36 -0.88 2.24
CA ALA A 68 -4.04 -1.52 2.21
C ALA A 68 -4.15 -3.04 2.09
N GLY A 69 -5.03 -3.66 2.89
CA GLY A 69 -5.29 -5.10 2.83
C GLY A 69 -5.92 -5.57 1.51
N LEU A 70 -6.84 -4.79 0.94
CA LEU A 70 -7.45 -5.10 -0.35
C LEU A 70 -6.44 -5.07 -1.51
N ILE A 71 -5.56 -4.06 -1.53
CA ILE A 71 -4.50 -3.96 -2.54
C ILE A 71 -3.51 -5.12 -2.36
N LEU A 72 -3.09 -5.41 -1.12
CA LEU A 72 -2.19 -6.52 -0.82
C LEU A 72 -2.77 -7.86 -1.30
N LYS A 73 -4.05 -8.14 -0.98
CA LYS A 73 -4.75 -9.35 -1.43
C LYS A 73 -4.75 -9.47 -2.96
N ASN A 74 -5.02 -8.36 -3.66
CA ASN A 74 -5.03 -8.33 -5.11
C ASN A 74 -3.63 -8.58 -5.71
N ASN A 75 -2.59 -7.99 -5.12
CA ASN A 75 -1.20 -8.21 -5.53
C ASN A 75 -0.77 -9.67 -5.33
N VAL A 76 -1.10 -10.27 -4.19
CA VAL A 76 -0.81 -11.70 -3.93
C VAL A 76 -1.49 -12.58 -4.98
N ARG A 77 -2.77 -12.31 -5.27
CA ARG A 77 -3.52 -13.07 -6.29
C ARG A 77 -2.92 -12.92 -7.69
N GLU A 78 -2.54 -11.71 -8.08
CA GLU A 78 -2.07 -11.44 -9.45
C GLU A 78 -0.64 -11.91 -9.69
N TYR A 79 0.25 -11.76 -8.70
CA TYR A 79 1.70 -11.98 -8.89
C TYR A 79 2.23 -13.28 -8.26
N TYR A 80 1.51 -13.92 -7.34
CA TYR A 80 2.02 -15.09 -6.59
C TYR A 80 1.15 -16.35 -6.69
N LEU A 81 -0.12 -16.21 -7.11
CA LEU A 81 -1.06 -17.33 -7.22
C LEU A 81 -1.42 -17.70 -8.67
N ARG A 82 -0.68 -17.18 -9.66
CA ARG A 82 -0.71 -17.64 -11.06
C ARG A 82 0.40 -18.64 -11.30
#